data_AF-A0A976MBN9-F1
#
_entry.id   AF-A0A976MBN9-F1
#
_cell.length_a   1.000
_cell.length_b   1.000
_cell.length_c   1.000
_cell.angle_alpha   90.00
_cell.angle_beta   90.00
_cell.angle_gamma   90.00
#
_symmetry.space_group_name_H-M   'P 1'
#
loop_
_entity.id
_entity.type
_entity.pdbx_description
1 polymer ?
#
loop_
_entity_poly.entity_id
_entity_poly.type
_entity_poly.pdbx_seq_one_letter_code
_entity_poly.pdbx_strand_id
1 'polypeptide(L)'
;MKTDNNVIDSSINENTSCIDECLNDISHNDEPPTKPGRYKKWTREYKYTFYFFILNFFFNTLINYDAGSVPVMLNWIQESFKFTSTELGVMGSLNYVSTVIFSAFWSYVFSNYSSKKSLNVSFLAIEVSLVLFGLAINKYMFFVAKFCKGYGQSGYALYFPVWVDIFAPPKHRNLWMAVIQSGLSVGGAVGYIVTSLFSYAGKYGWRYSVMTQALSIGITLVLFWMIPKQFIELKTSRDDIVNSDLCTCEKTVNNPSTSSMETKYVTDETNLDDESHFRNNFKVKRSHSLDVVVTPVHPPAQQKDISRVYSNFDSSMINSENPKCNKCFVSNPKQNRGSAKTKNMSTFRKYVFLLKSSIFILSALAISLVYFVIFGAQFWMTKIVVSHFNIEERKVFLVFSYIFMTSQITGLVCGSYLTDKIVYHYPNKPLYVDYVLITWASIVCLASIAMISYKSIMVLSIGNLVVFFYSVPITPVVLLRLLQSVDYALKPYATSIVMISLNVLGFIGGTLLPGIAVDVYKSDLAAVYTIYMPSLYHKAESRFEEYD
;
A
#
# COMPACT_ATOMS: atom_id res chain seq x y z
N MET A 1 45.73 -74.89 14.88
CA MET A 1 45.39 -74.13 13.65
C MET A 1 44.37 -73.04 14.05
N LYS A 2 44.45 -71.77 13.63
CA LYS A 2 44.46 -71.17 12.26
C LYS A 2 43.08 -71.26 11.56
N THR A 3 42.65 -70.10 11.03
CA THR A 3 41.60 -69.84 10.01
C THR A 3 40.14 -70.24 10.31
N ASP A 4 39.10 -69.44 10.03
CA ASP A 4 39.07 -68.03 9.58
C ASP A 4 37.69 -67.35 9.81
N ASN A 5 37.71 -66.01 9.87
CA ASN A 5 36.69 -65.02 9.46
C ASN A 5 35.18 -65.24 9.72
N ASN A 6 34.56 -64.30 10.45
CA ASN A 6 33.90 -63.16 9.77
C ASN A 6 33.57 -61.98 10.71
N VAL A 7 33.42 -60.79 10.11
CA VAL A 7 33.14 -59.50 10.78
C VAL A 7 31.73 -59.03 10.41
N ILE A 8 30.92 -58.62 11.40
CA ILE A 8 29.76 -57.73 11.25
C ILE A 8 29.73 -56.79 12.47
N ASP A 9 29.29 -55.54 12.27
CA ASP A 9 29.58 -54.38 13.14
C ASP A 9 28.83 -54.28 14.47
N SER A 10 29.46 -53.59 15.42
CA SER A 10 28.89 -53.13 16.68
C SER A 10 28.06 -51.83 16.55
N SER A 11 27.31 -51.67 15.44
CA SER A 11 26.67 -50.41 15.03
C SER A 11 25.17 -50.29 15.38
N ILE A 12 24.62 -51.26 16.11
CA ILE A 12 23.16 -51.39 16.31
C ILE A 12 22.65 -50.67 17.57
N ASN A 13 23.48 -50.53 18.62
CA ASN A 13 23.02 -50.04 19.94
C ASN A 13 23.00 -48.52 20.13
N GLU A 14 23.58 -47.71 19.23
CA GLU A 14 23.51 -46.23 19.34
C GLU A 14 22.27 -45.63 18.64
N ASN A 15 21.65 -46.35 17.70
CA ASN A 15 20.47 -45.87 16.99
C ASN A 15 19.17 -45.96 17.81
N THR A 16 19.15 -46.69 18.93
CA THR A 16 17.93 -46.89 19.73
C THR A 16 17.54 -45.63 20.52
N SER A 17 18.51 -44.90 21.08
CA SER A 17 18.24 -43.66 21.84
C SER A 17 17.73 -42.51 20.97
N CYS A 18 18.20 -42.41 19.72
CA CYS A 18 17.83 -41.32 18.81
C CYS A 18 16.39 -41.42 18.28
N ILE A 19 15.74 -42.57 18.40
CA ILE A 19 14.35 -42.79 17.97
C ILE A 19 13.37 -42.36 19.07
N ASP A 20 13.67 -42.63 20.34
CA ASP A 20 12.79 -42.29 21.47
C ASP A 20 12.76 -40.78 21.77
N GLU A 21 13.82 -40.01 21.49
CA GLU A 21 13.74 -38.53 21.51
C GLU A 21 12.85 -37.99 20.39
N CYS A 22 12.99 -38.50 19.16
CA CYS A 22 12.16 -38.07 18.01
C CYS A 22 10.66 -38.34 18.19
N LEU A 23 10.28 -39.39 18.94
CA LEU A 23 8.87 -39.72 19.19
C LEU A 23 8.18 -38.82 20.23
N ASN A 24 8.94 -38.25 21.17
CA ASN A 24 8.36 -37.40 22.22
C ASN A 24 8.04 -35.98 21.73
N ASP A 25 8.90 -35.38 20.91
CA ASP A 25 8.76 -33.98 20.45
C ASP A 25 7.56 -33.74 19.50
N ILE A 26 6.97 -34.81 18.95
CA ILE A 26 5.79 -34.75 18.08
C ILE A 26 4.47 -34.73 18.91
N SER A 27 4.50 -35.07 20.20
CA SER A 27 3.31 -35.31 21.04
C SER A 27 2.51 -34.07 21.48
N HIS A 28 2.95 -32.85 21.15
CA HIS A 28 2.28 -31.61 21.55
C HIS A 28 1.95 -30.69 20.37
N ASN A 29 0.75 -30.87 19.78
CA ASN A 29 -0.14 -29.76 19.36
C ASN A 29 -1.56 -30.16 18.85
N ASP A 30 -1.96 -31.43 18.87
CA ASP A 30 -3.32 -31.84 18.47
C ASP A 30 -4.40 -31.42 19.50
N GLU A 31 -4.85 -30.16 19.44
CA GLU A 31 -6.13 -29.74 20.03
C GLU A 31 -7.27 -30.51 19.36
N PRO A 32 -8.15 -31.23 20.09
CA PRO A 32 -9.30 -31.91 19.50
C PRO A 32 -10.27 -30.89 18.86
N PRO A 33 -11.02 -31.27 17.82
CA PRO A 33 -11.83 -30.33 17.02
C PRO A 33 -12.89 -29.62 17.85
N THR A 34 -12.59 -28.37 18.25
CA THR A 34 -13.45 -27.58 19.13
C THR A 34 -14.75 -27.20 18.44
N LYS A 35 -15.89 -27.50 19.08
CA LYS A 35 -17.25 -27.17 18.59
C LYS A 35 -17.36 -25.68 18.22
N PRO A 36 -18.07 -25.33 17.12
CA PRO A 36 -18.24 -23.94 16.72
C PRO A 36 -19.03 -23.16 17.79
N GLY A 37 -18.53 -21.99 18.18
CA GLY A 37 -19.24 -21.07 19.10
C GLY A 37 -18.42 -20.47 20.25
N ARG A 38 -17.16 -20.89 20.47
CA ARG A 38 -16.31 -20.32 21.53
C ARG A 38 -15.19 -19.45 20.92
N TYR A 39 -15.19 -18.14 21.23
CA TYR A 39 -14.16 -17.20 20.75
C TYR A 39 -12.75 -17.67 21.16
N LYS A 40 -11.81 -17.77 20.21
CA LYS A 40 -10.43 -18.22 20.51
C LYS A 40 -9.74 -17.20 21.43
N LYS A 41 -9.28 -17.68 22.59
CA LYS A 41 -8.53 -16.90 23.58
C LYS A 41 -7.19 -16.46 22.96
N TRP A 42 -6.92 -15.16 22.92
CA TRP A 42 -5.74 -14.59 22.23
C TRP A 42 -4.42 -15.26 22.64
N THR A 43 -3.73 -15.87 21.68
CA THR A 43 -2.39 -16.45 21.89
C THR A 43 -1.38 -15.38 22.29
N ARG A 44 -0.32 -15.77 23.01
CA ARG A 44 0.71 -14.85 23.50
C ARG A 44 1.36 -14.06 22.37
N GLU A 45 1.62 -14.72 21.25
CA GLU A 45 2.20 -14.12 20.04
C GLU A 45 1.33 -13.02 19.44
N TYR A 46 0.04 -13.30 19.22
CA TYR A 46 -0.89 -12.32 18.64
C TYR A 46 -0.92 -11.03 19.46
N LYS A 47 -0.85 -11.12 20.79
CA LYS A 47 -0.81 -9.94 21.67
C LYS A 47 0.41 -9.06 21.41
N TYR A 48 1.60 -9.64 21.19
CA TYR A 48 2.79 -8.87 20.86
C TYR A 48 2.76 -8.33 19.42
N THR A 49 2.27 -9.11 18.45
CA THR A 49 2.05 -8.63 17.07
C THR A 49 1.10 -7.44 17.03
N PHE A 50 -0.02 -7.51 17.76
CA PHE A 50 -1.01 -6.43 17.84
C PHE A 50 -0.48 -5.21 18.63
N TYR A 51 0.28 -5.42 19.70
CA TYR A 51 0.98 -4.34 20.40
C TYR A 51 1.99 -3.62 19.49
N PHE A 52 2.79 -4.36 18.71
CA PHE A 52 3.73 -3.76 17.77
C PHE A 52 3.02 -3.03 16.62
N PHE A 53 1.89 -3.54 16.13
CA PHE A 53 1.02 -2.82 15.18
C PHE A 53 0.53 -1.48 15.73
N ILE A 54 0.05 -1.44 16.98
CA ILE A 54 -0.37 -0.19 17.65
C ILE A 54 0.83 0.77 17.79
N LEU A 55 1.98 0.28 18.26
CA LEU A 55 3.18 1.10 18.41
C LEU A 55 3.65 1.66 17.06
N ASN A 56 3.56 0.88 15.99
CA ASN A 56 3.87 1.32 14.64
C ASN A 56 2.89 2.40 14.14
N PHE A 57 1.59 2.27 14.38
CA PHE A 57 0.62 3.30 14.02
C PHE A 57 0.96 4.65 14.67
N PHE A 58 1.21 4.66 15.99
CA PHE A 58 1.66 5.86 16.69
C PHE A 58 2.98 6.42 16.11
N PHE A 59 3.95 5.56 15.83
CA PHE A 59 5.21 5.97 15.22
C PHE A 59 5.02 6.58 13.82
N ASN A 60 4.08 6.06 13.01
CA ASN A 60 3.77 6.64 11.71
C ASN A 60 3.16 8.05 11.85
N THR A 61 2.22 8.23 12.78
CA THR A 61 1.65 9.54 13.11
C THR A 61 2.75 10.53 13.53
N LEU A 62 3.72 10.10 14.32
CA LEU A 62 4.83 10.94 14.77
C LEU A 62 5.87 11.26 13.68
N ILE A 63 6.17 10.33 12.76
CA ILE A 63 7.04 10.61 11.59
C ILE A 63 6.41 11.66 10.69
N ASN A 64 5.10 11.58 10.46
CA ASN A 64 4.36 12.44 9.54
C ASN A 64 3.79 13.72 10.21
N TYR A 65 4.04 13.92 11.50
CA TYR A 65 3.76 15.17 12.23
C TYR A 65 4.38 16.38 11.51
N ASP A 66 5.56 16.22 10.89
CA ASP A 66 6.24 17.29 10.17
C ASP A 66 5.54 17.75 8.88
N ALA A 67 4.62 16.94 8.34
CA ALA A 67 3.78 17.33 7.21
C ALA A 67 2.75 18.40 7.60
N GLY A 68 2.40 18.51 8.88
CA GLY A 68 1.47 19.52 9.41
C GLY A 68 2.14 20.62 10.23
N SER A 69 3.22 20.30 10.96
CA SER A 69 3.93 21.29 11.78
C SER A 69 4.72 22.29 10.94
N VAL A 70 5.42 21.84 9.90
CA VAL A 70 6.22 22.73 9.02
C VAL A 70 5.39 23.85 8.40
N PRO A 71 4.22 23.60 7.77
CA PRO A 71 3.34 24.65 7.24
C PRO A 71 3.04 25.81 8.20
N VAL A 72 2.84 25.51 9.49
CA VAL A 72 2.57 26.51 10.54
C VAL A 72 3.82 27.35 10.83
N MET A 73 4.99 26.71 10.90
CA MET A 73 6.25 27.39 11.24
C MET A 73 7.02 28.00 10.06
N LEU A 74 6.51 27.91 8.81
CA LEU A 74 7.19 28.47 7.64
C LEU A 74 7.48 29.96 7.79
N ASN A 75 6.49 30.77 8.20
CA ASN A 75 6.66 32.22 8.39
C ASN A 75 7.75 32.51 9.44
N TRP A 76 7.63 31.89 10.62
CA TRP A 76 8.55 32.08 11.74
C TRP A 76 10.00 31.72 11.40
N ILE A 77 10.21 30.66 10.61
CA ILE A 77 11.53 30.26 10.10
C ILE A 77 12.00 31.24 9.01
N GLN A 78 11.11 31.64 8.09
CA GLN A 78 11.46 32.54 6.99
C GLN A 78 11.93 33.90 7.50
N GLU A 79 11.19 34.53 8.40
CA GLU A 79 11.54 35.83 9.00
C GLU A 79 12.82 35.75 9.84
N SER A 80 12.96 34.68 10.66
CA SER A 80 14.09 34.55 11.59
C SER A 80 15.42 34.28 10.89
N PHE A 81 15.41 33.54 9.77
CA PHE A 81 16.63 33.07 9.09
C PHE A 81 16.79 33.61 7.65
N LYS A 82 15.89 34.49 7.19
CA LYS A 82 15.90 35.15 5.87
C LYS A 82 15.95 34.16 4.69
N PHE A 83 15.09 33.14 4.71
CA PHE A 83 14.91 32.22 3.59
C PHE A 83 14.19 32.89 2.40
N THR A 84 14.55 32.51 1.17
CA THR A 84 13.69 32.74 -0.01
C THR A 84 12.58 31.68 -0.09
N SER A 85 11.55 31.88 -0.92
CA SER A 85 10.48 30.88 -1.06
C SER A 85 10.97 29.62 -1.77
N THR A 86 11.92 29.73 -2.71
CA THR A 86 12.64 28.59 -3.29
C THR A 86 13.39 27.82 -2.20
N GLU A 87 14.11 28.49 -1.30
CA GLU A 87 14.84 27.82 -0.22
C GLU A 87 13.89 27.08 0.76
N LEU A 88 12.69 27.63 1.04
CA LEU A 88 11.66 26.92 1.81
C LEU A 88 11.11 25.70 1.05
N GLY A 89 10.88 25.82 -0.27
CA GLY A 89 10.46 24.70 -1.11
C GLY A 89 11.50 23.57 -1.19
N VAL A 90 12.79 23.93 -1.21
CA VAL A 90 13.91 22.99 -1.07
C VAL A 90 13.87 22.33 0.33
N MET A 91 13.69 23.10 1.41
CA MET A 91 13.59 22.54 2.76
C MET A 91 12.42 21.55 2.90
N GLY A 92 11.27 21.83 2.27
CA GLY A 92 10.10 20.94 2.25
C GLY A 92 10.34 19.65 1.44
N SER A 93 10.89 19.78 0.24
CA SER A 93 11.10 18.67 -0.70
C SER A 93 12.23 17.71 -0.29
N LEU A 94 13.28 18.20 0.38
CA LEU A 94 14.53 17.47 0.62
C LEU A 94 14.37 16.15 1.41
N ASN A 95 13.35 16.07 2.28
CA ASN A 95 12.96 14.85 2.98
C ASN A 95 12.54 13.73 2.00
N TYR A 96 11.79 14.08 0.97
CA TYR A 96 11.31 13.15 -0.06
C TYR A 96 12.40 12.84 -1.08
N VAL A 97 13.27 13.81 -1.43
CA VAL A 97 14.47 13.58 -2.27
C VAL A 97 15.35 12.49 -1.65
N SER A 98 15.69 12.66 -0.37
CA SER A 98 16.47 11.67 0.39
C SER A 98 15.74 10.32 0.50
N THR A 99 14.42 10.33 0.72
CA THR A 99 13.60 9.10 0.76
C THR A 99 13.68 8.29 -0.54
N VAL A 100 13.65 8.94 -1.71
CA VAL A 100 13.80 8.25 -3.01
C VAL A 100 15.21 7.67 -3.15
N ILE A 101 16.25 8.46 -2.90
CA ILE A 101 17.65 8.06 -3.07
C ILE A 101 17.99 6.83 -2.21
N PHE A 102 17.64 6.84 -0.92
CA PHE A 102 18.01 5.77 0.00
C PHE A 102 17.06 4.57 0.02
N SER A 103 15.96 4.59 -0.75
CA SER A 103 15.04 3.46 -0.85
C SER A 103 15.73 2.16 -1.32
N ALA A 104 16.60 2.24 -2.34
CA ALA A 104 17.38 1.10 -2.82
C ALA A 104 18.40 0.61 -1.77
N PHE A 105 19.05 1.54 -1.06
CA PHE A 105 20.00 1.23 0.01
C PHE A 105 19.32 0.45 1.15
N TRP A 106 18.17 0.91 1.63
CA TRP A 106 17.44 0.22 2.70
C TRP A 106 16.92 -1.15 2.28
N SER A 107 16.51 -1.33 1.02
CA SER A 107 16.16 -2.64 0.46
C SER A 107 17.33 -3.64 0.57
N TYR A 108 18.55 -3.20 0.21
CA TYR A 108 19.76 -4.00 0.40
C TYR A 108 20.06 -4.27 1.88
N VAL A 109 19.91 -3.28 2.76
CA VAL A 109 20.14 -3.43 4.21
C VAL A 109 19.17 -4.43 4.85
N PHE A 110 17.87 -4.38 4.52
CA PHE A 110 16.90 -5.36 5.04
C PHE A 110 17.06 -6.77 4.46
N SER A 111 17.69 -6.90 3.29
CA SER A 111 17.99 -8.21 2.68
C SER A 111 19.17 -8.92 3.33
N ASN A 112 20.14 -8.18 3.90
CA ASN A 112 21.40 -8.74 4.41
C ASN A 112 21.57 -8.64 5.94
N TYR A 113 20.79 -7.78 6.63
CA TYR A 113 20.92 -7.54 8.07
C TYR A 113 19.60 -7.70 8.82
N SER A 114 19.66 -8.23 10.05
CA SER A 114 18.52 -8.40 10.97
C SER A 114 17.65 -7.15 11.04
N SER A 115 16.37 -7.31 10.70
CA SER A 115 15.43 -6.21 10.49
C SER A 115 15.29 -5.29 11.70
N LYS A 116 15.39 -5.83 12.93
CA LYS A 116 15.36 -5.01 14.16
C LYS A 116 16.58 -4.10 14.28
N LYS A 117 17.79 -4.56 13.93
CA LYS A 117 19.00 -3.73 13.94
C LYS A 117 18.87 -2.59 12.93
N SER A 118 18.41 -2.92 11.72
CA SER A 118 18.20 -1.98 10.62
C SER A 118 17.17 -0.90 10.98
N LEU A 119 16.02 -1.28 11.58
CA LEU A 119 15.02 -0.34 12.07
C LEU A 119 15.56 0.58 13.18
N ASN A 120 16.30 0.05 14.17
CA ASN A 120 16.91 0.89 15.20
C ASN A 120 17.79 2.01 14.59
N VAL A 121 18.59 1.69 13.55
CA VAL A 121 19.44 2.69 12.86
C VAL A 121 18.60 3.71 12.09
N SER A 122 17.57 3.26 11.35
CA SER A 122 16.60 4.12 10.67
C SER A 122 15.94 5.10 11.65
N PHE A 123 15.54 4.62 12.82
CA PHE A 123 14.82 5.37 13.83
C PHE A 123 15.71 6.38 14.57
N LEU A 124 16.93 5.98 14.95
CA LEU A 124 17.92 6.89 15.56
C LEU A 124 18.32 8.02 14.61
N ALA A 125 18.38 7.76 13.29
CA ALA A 125 18.62 8.81 12.30
C ALA A 125 17.46 9.84 12.23
N ILE A 126 16.21 9.40 12.38
CA ILE A 126 15.05 10.31 12.50
C ILE A 126 15.17 11.16 13.77
N GLU A 127 15.42 10.54 14.93
CA GLU A 127 15.51 11.25 16.22
C GLU A 127 16.61 12.32 16.21
N VAL A 128 17.83 11.96 15.80
CA VAL A 128 18.95 12.91 15.67
C VAL A 128 18.62 14.04 14.69
N SER A 129 17.89 13.76 13.60
CA SER A 129 17.48 14.80 12.64
C SER A 129 16.49 15.80 13.22
N LEU A 130 15.59 15.39 14.11
CA LEU A 130 14.60 16.27 14.75
C LEU A 130 15.24 17.12 15.85
N VAL A 131 16.16 16.55 16.61
CA VAL A 131 17.00 17.30 17.57
C VAL A 131 17.81 18.38 16.82
N LEU A 132 18.45 18.02 15.69
CA LEU A 132 19.17 18.98 14.84
C LEU A 132 18.27 20.09 14.27
N PHE A 133 17.03 19.76 13.89
CA PHE A 133 16.05 20.74 13.38
C PHE A 133 15.62 21.72 14.47
N GLY A 134 15.25 21.24 15.67
CA GLY A 134 14.80 22.10 16.77
C GLY A 134 15.92 22.99 17.34
N LEU A 135 17.17 22.52 17.30
CA LEU A 135 18.36 23.26 17.70
C LEU A 135 18.98 24.10 16.56
N ALA A 136 18.31 24.26 15.41
CA ALA A 136 18.85 24.97 14.26
C ALA A 136 19.13 26.46 14.53
N ILE A 137 20.38 26.87 14.26
CA ILE A 137 20.90 28.26 14.37
C ILE A 137 21.19 28.86 12.98
N ASN A 138 21.49 28.01 11.98
CA ASN A 138 21.83 28.43 10.61
C ASN A 138 20.90 27.77 9.59
N LYS A 139 20.59 28.44 8.46
CA LYS A 139 19.68 27.91 7.43
C LYS A 139 20.07 26.51 6.92
N TYR A 140 21.37 26.24 6.81
CA TYR A 140 21.92 24.95 6.38
C TYR A 140 21.58 23.78 7.33
N MET A 141 21.36 24.03 8.62
CA MET A 141 20.99 22.98 9.59
C MET A 141 19.61 22.39 9.28
N PHE A 142 18.66 23.21 8.81
CA PHE A 142 17.34 22.73 8.39
C PHE A 142 17.42 21.80 7.17
N PHE A 143 18.28 22.11 6.20
CA PHE A 143 18.52 21.24 5.04
C PHE A 143 19.16 19.91 5.45
N VAL A 144 20.24 19.94 6.25
CA VAL A 144 20.89 18.71 6.74
C VAL A 144 19.90 17.86 7.55
N ALA A 145 19.15 18.47 8.46
CA ALA A 145 18.11 17.79 9.24
C ALA A 145 17.04 17.14 8.34
N LYS A 146 16.48 17.87 7.36
CA LYS A 146 15.46 17.30 6.45
C LYS A 146 16.01 16.18 5.56
N PHE A 147 17.26 16.27 5.14
CA PHE A 147 17.92 15.18 4.40
C PHE A 147 18.14 13.93 5.28
N CYS A 148 18.61 14.11 6.52
CA CYS A 148 18.79 13.02 7.49
C CYS A 148 17.46 12.37 7.90
N LYS A 149 16.38 13.15 8.04
CA LYS A 149 15.03 12.61 8.27
C LYS A 149 14.61 11.68 7.15
N GLY A 150 14.79 12.07 5.89
CA GLY A 150 14.44 11.25 4.72
C GLY A 150 15.27 9.96 4.59
N TYR A 151 16.54 10.01 5.02
CA TYR A 151 17.37 8.81 5.11
C TYR A 151 16.79 7.81 6.12
N GLY A 152 16.38 8.27 7.31
CA GLY A 152 15.71 7.39 8.27
C GLY A 152 14.32 6.94 7.82
N GLN A 153 13.52 7.87 7.26
CA GLN A 153 12.13 7.65 6.85
C GLN A 153 11.97 6.64 5.69
N SER A 154 12.94 6.53 4.79
CA SER A 154 12.93 5.50 3.73
C SER A 154 13.03 4.08 4.29
N GLY A 155 13.88 3.84 5.30
CA GLY A 155 13.97 2.55 5.98
C GLY A 155 12.66 2.15 6.65
N TYR A 156 12.01 3.11 7.32
CA TYR A 156 10.67 2.95 7.87
C TYR A 156 9.64 2.60 6.78
N ALA A 157 9.58 3.39 5.71
CA ALA A 157 8.53 3.32 4.69
C ALA A 157 8.54 2.01 3.89
N LEU A 158 9.70 1.36 3.76
CA LEU A 158 9.84 0.05 3.10
C LEU A 158 9.43 -1.12 3.99
N TYR A 159 9.85 -1.10 5.25
CA TYR A 159 9.67 -2.26 6.15
C TYR A 159 8.20 -2.51 6.50
N PHE A 160 7.46 -1.47 6.91
CA PHE A 160 6.15 -1.69 7.53
C PHE A 160 5.06 -2.25 6.58
N PRO A 161 4.97 -1.86 5.30
CA PRO A 161 4.10 -2.53 4.33
C PRO A 161 4.39 -4.03 4.20
N VAL A 162 5.67 -4.44 4.23
CA VAL A 162 6.09 -5.85 4.14
C VAL A 162 5.83 -6.60 5.45
N TRP A 163 5.98 -5.94 6.60
CA TRP A 163 5.60 -6.53 7.89
C TRP A 163 4.09 -6.78 7.98
N VAL A 164 3.26 -5.84 7.54
CA VAL A 164 1.79 -6.03 7.50
C VAL A 164 1.37 -7.12 6.50
N ASP A 165 2.11 -7.31 5.40
CA ASP A 165 1.90 -8.41 4.45
C ASP A 165 1.92 -9.78 5.17
N ILE A 166 2.96 -9.99 5.98
CA ILE A 166 3.34 -11.26 6.61
C ILE A 166 2.57 -11.52 7.92
N PHE A 167 2.41 -10.49 8.76
CA PHE A 167 1.93 -10.64 10.14
C PHE A 167 0.46 -10.29 10.37
N ALA A 168 -0.21 -9.59 9.44
CA ALA A 168 -1.63 -9.25 9.61
C ALA A 168 -2.56 -10.44 9.29
N PRO A 169 -3.70 -10.59 9.99
CA PRO A 169 -4.65 -11.67 9.71
C PRO A 169 -5.17 -11.59 8.26
N PRO A 170 -5.24 -12.68 7.49
CA PRO A 170 -5.55 -12.62 6.06
C PRO A 170 -6.95 -12.02 5.76
N LYS A 171 -7.90 -12.14 6.69
CA LYS A 171 -9.25 -11.53 6.60
C LYS A 171 -9.27 -10.02 6.89
N HIS A 172 -8.20 -9.46 7.46
CA HIS A 172 -8.14 -8.06 7.95
C HIS A 172 -6.87 -7.31 7.52
N ARG A 173 -5.99 -7.91 6.72
CA ARG A 173 -4.74 -7.31 6.23
C ARG A 173 -4.95 -5.97 5.52
N ASN A 174 -6.00 -5.83 4.71
CA ASN A 174 -6.32 -4.55 4.04
C ASN A 174 -6.68 -3.45 5.06
N LEU A 175 -7.36 -3.80 6.16
CA LEU A 175 -7.66 -2.87 7.25
C LEU A 175 -6.38 -2.46 8.00
N TRP A 176 -5.47 -3.40 8.25
CA TRP A 176 -4.18 -3.09 8.89
C TRP A 176 -3.33 -2.17 8.01
N MET A 177 -3.28 -2.41 6.70
CA MET A 177 -2.64 -1.52 5.72
C MET A 177 -3.28 -0.12 5.72
N ALA A 178 -4.61 -0.03 5.68
CA ALA A 178 -5.33 1.23 5.65
C ALA A 178 -5.14 2.06 6.94
N VAL A 179 -5.15 1.41 8.11
CA VAL A 179 -4.87 2.06 9.41
C VAL A 179 -3.45 2.60 9.45
N ILE A 180 -2.44 1.83 9.01
CA ILE A 180 -1.07 2.36 8.97
C ILE A 180 -0.94 3.51 7.97
N GLN A 181 -1.51 3.39 6.77
CA GLN A 181 -1.46 4.47 5.77
C GLN A 181 -2.19 5.75 6.22
N SER A 182 -3.28 5.66 6.98
CA SER A 182 -3.97 6.84 7.52
C SER A 182 -3.13 7.67 8.50
N GLY A 183 -2.07 7.08 9.07
CA GLY A 183 -1.07 7.76 9.90
C GLY A 183 -0.39 8.96 9.22
N LEU A 184 -0.39 9.04 7.88
CA LEU A 184 0.06 10.23 7.15
C LEU A 184 -0.86 11.44 7.42
N SER A 185 -2.17 11.28 7.21
CA SER A 185 -3.17 12.33 7.44
C SER A 185 -3.40 12.62 8.92
N VAL A 186 -3.42 11.59 9.77
CA VAL A 186 -3.52 11.77 11.23
C VAL A 186 -2.27 12.48 11.76
N GLY A 187 -1.08 12.12 11.27
CA GLY A 187 0.17 12.82 11.59
C GLY A 187 0.13 14.29 11.19
N GLY A 188 -0.24 14.59 9.94
CA GLY A 188 -0.42 15.96 9.46
C GLY A 188 -1.41 16.76 10.31
N ALA A 189 -2.58 16.23 10.62
CA ALA A 189 -3.57 16.94 11.43
C ALA A 189 -3.09 17.20 12.87
N VAL A 190 -2.50 16.21 13.54
CA VAL A 190 -1.93 16.37 14.90
C VAL A 190 -0.77 17.37 14.89
N GLY A 191 0.14 17.28 13.92
CA GLY A 191 1.28 18.19 13.78
C GLY A 191 0.88 19.64 13.56
N TYR A 192 -0.19 19.87 12.79
CA TYR A 192 -0.76 21.20 12.59
C TYR A 192 -1.35 21.75 13.91
N ILE A 193 -2.20 20.99 14.59
CA ILE A 193 -2.85 21.41 15.86
C ILE A 193 -1.81 21.73 16.94
N VAL A 194 -0.87 20.83 17.20
CA VAL A 194 0.09 21.01 18.31
C VAL A 194 1.01 22.21 18.03
N THR A 195 1.40 22.44 16.78
CA THR A 195 2.20 23.62 16.40
C THR A 195 1.38 24.92 16.46
N SER A 196 0.10 24.87 16.09
CA SER A 196 -0.86 25.97 16.28
C SER A 196 -0.98 26.34 17.76
N LEU A 197 -1.11 25.37 18.66
CA LEU A 197 -1.12 25.60 20.12
C LEU A 197 0.21 26.21 20.61
N PHE A 198 1.36 25.82 20.05
CA PHE A 198 2.63 26.46 20.38
C PHE A 198 2.79 27.90 19.86
N SER A 199 1.89 28.43 19.01
CA SER A 199 1.82 29.88 18.70
C SER A 199 1.58 30.74 19.95
N TYR A 200 0.87 30.20 20.96
CA TYR A 200 0.65 30.89 22.23
C TYR A 200 1.93 30.99 23.10
N ALA A 201 2.96 30.17 22.84
CA ALA A 201 4.26 30.21 23.53
C ALA A 201 5.24 31.25 22.95
N GLY A 202 4.81 32.08 21.99
CA GLY A 202 5.60 33.18 21.42
C GLY A 202 6.70 32.73 20.46
N LYS A 203 7.73 33.58 20.28
CA LYS A 203 8.71 33.48 19.17
C LYS A 203 9.50 32.16 19.09
N TYR A 204 9.59 31.41 20.19
CA TYR A 204 10.26 30.10 20.23
C TYR A 204 9.31 28.89 20.11
N GLY A 205 8.00 29.12 19.89
CA GLY A 205 6.96 28.08 19.78
C GLY A 205 7.30 26.94 18.81
N TRP A 206 7.89 27.25 17.65
CA TRP A 206 8.29 26.23 16.69
C TRP A 206 9.34 25.26 17.23
N ARG A 207 10.29 25.74 18.04
CA ARG A 207 11.29 24.87 18.68
C ARG A 207 10.62 23.95 19.68
N TYR A 208 9.71 24.45 20.50
CA TYR A 208 8.95 23.61 21.43
C TYR A 208 8.12 22.55 20.71
N SER A 209 7.43 22.89 19.61
CA SER A 209 6.71 21.90 18.78
C SER A 209 7.64 20.78 18.29
N VAL A 210 8.79 21.11 17.67
CA VAL A 210 9.73 20.09 17.17
C VAL A 210 10.35 19.27 18.31
N MET A 211 10.63 19.88 19.47
CA MET A 211 11.13 19.15 20.64
C MET A 211 10.07 18.22 21.25
N THR A 212 8.78 18.56 21.20
CA THR A 212 7.71 17.60 21.58
C THR A 212 7.58 16.45 20.60
N GLN A 213 7.81 16.67 19.30
CA GLN A 213 7.87 15.61 18.30
C GLN A 213 9.04 14.64 18.58
N ALA A 214 10.25 15.17 18.81
CA ALA A 214 11.43 14.39 19.18
C ALA A 214 11.19 13.58 20.47
N LEU A 215 10.79 14.23 21.56
CA LEU A 215 10.50 13.54 22.84
C LEU A 215 9.49 12.38 22.68
N SER A 216 8.45 12.58 21.88
CA SER A 216 7.44 11.55 21.59
C SER A 216 8.00 10.38 20.78
N ILE A 217 8.88 10.66 19.82
CA ILE A 217 9.59 9.65 19.01
C ILE A 217 10.57 8.89 19.90
N GLY A 218 11.43 9.57 20.67
CA GLY A 218 12.34 8.97 21.64
C GLY A 218 11.66 8.01 22.63
N ILE A 219 10.51 8.38 23.22
CA ILE A 219 9.70 7.48 24.05
C ILE A 219 9.27 6.23 23.26
N THR A 220 8.81 6.42 22.02
CA THR A 220 8.40 5.32 21.14
C THR A 220 9.59 4.41 20.75
N LEU A 221 10.81 4.96 20.66
CA LEU A 221 12.04 4.18 20.41
C LEU A 221 12.39 3.27 21.58
N VAL A 222 12.28 3.76 22.81
CA VAL A 222 12.50 2.93 24.02
C VAL A 222 11.51 1.77 24.05
N LEU A 223 10.23 2.04 23.79
CA LEU A 223 9.19 1.00 23.71
C LEU A 223 9.46 -0.01 22.58
N PHE A 224 9.92 0.44 21.41
CA PHE A 224 10.31 -0.46 20.31
C PHE A 224 11.53 -1.32 20.67
N TRP A 225 12.50 -0.76 21.39
CA TRP A 225 13.69 -1.50 21.82
C TRP A 225 13.33 -2.65 22.77
N MET A 226 12.28 -2.52 23.58
CA MET A 226 11.79 -3.59 24.47
C MET A 226 11.10 -4.77 23.75
N ILE A 227 10.64 -4.62 22.50
CA ILE A 227 9.94 -5.69 21.77
C ILE A 227 10.93 -6.81 21.37
N PRO A 228 10.67 -8.10 21.66
CA PRO A 228 11.61 -9.18 21.32
C PRO A 228 11.70 -9.39 19.80
N LYS A 229 12.91 -9.73 19.32
CA LYS A 229 13.29 -9.79 17.90
C LYS A 229 12.34 -10.62 17.02
N GLN A 230 11.81 -11.72 17.57
CA GLN A 230 10.97 -12.70 16.86
C GLN A 230 9.70 -12.14 16.19
N PHE A 231 9.20 -10.97 16.62
CA PHE A 231 8.03 -10.32 16.00
C PHE A 231 8.41 -9.22 14.98
N ILE A 232 9.71 -8.99 14.77
CA ILE A 232 10.29 -7.93 13.93
C ILE A 232 11.18 -8.51 12.82
N GLU A 233 11.83 -9.66 13.05
CA GLU A 233 12.71 -10.27 12.04
C GLU A 233 11.90 -10.91 10.91
N LEU A 234 12.06 -10.37 9.70
CA LEU A 234 11.46 -10.89 8.49
C LEU A 234 12.16 -12.21 8.11
N LYS A 235 11.48 -13.35 8.30
CA LYS A 235 11.97 -14.65 7.83
C LYS A 235 11.85 -14.75 6.31
N THR A 236 12.95 -14.51 5.59
CA THR A 236 13.05 -14.64 4.13
C THR A 236 13.05 -16.10 3.68
N SER A 237 11.95 -16.81 3.91
CA SER A 237 11.63 -18.09 3.27
C SER A 237 10.13 -18.35 3.33
N ARG A 238 9.45 -18.28 2.17
CA ARG A 238 8.08 -18.77 2.00
C ARG A 238 7.70 -19.05 0.55
N ASP A 239 8.33 -18.38 -0.42
CA ASP A 239 8.06 -18.58 -1.85
C ASP A 239 8.65 -19.90 -2.39
N ASP A 240 9.74 -20.40 -1.80
CA ASP A 240 10.43 -21.62 -2.25
C ASP A 240 9.79 -22.91 -1.70
N ILE A 241 9.47 -22.94 -0.39
CA ILE A 241 8.93 -24.14 0.28
C ILE A 241 7.54 -24.52 -0.26
N VAL A 242 6.64 -23.54 -0.43
CA VAL A 242 5.25 -23.76 -0.84
C VAL A 242 5.10 -24.36 -2.25
N ASN A 243 6.17 -24.33 -3.08
CA ASN A 243 6.18 -24.94 -4.41
C ASN A 243 6.85 -26.33 -4.46
N SER A 244 7.52 -26.79 -3.39
CA SER A 244 8.22 -28.08 -3.37
C SER A 244 7.34 -29.20 -2.80
N ASP A 245 6.64 -28.94 -1.70
CA ASP A 245 6.08 -30.00 -0.85
C ASP A 245 4.68 -30.49 -1.28
N LEU A 246 4.19 -30.07 -2.46
CA LEU A 246 2.86 -30.42 -2.97
C LEU A 246 2.85 -31.58 -3.99
N CYS A 247 4.01 -32.17 -4.30
CA CYS A 247 4.18 -33.17 -5.37
C CYS A 247 5.12 -34.34 -5.05
N THR A 248 5.16 -34.82 -3.80
CA THR A 248 5.80 -36.10 -3.44
C THR A 248 4.77 -37.21 -3.25
N CYS A 249 4.30 -37.80 -4.36
CA CYS A 249 3.52 -39.03 -4.31
C CYS A 249 4.43 -40.22 -3.94
N GLU A 250 4.42 -40.58 -2.66
CA GLU A 250 5.19 -41.69 -2.10
C GLU A 250 4.80 -43.03 -2.76
N LYS A 251 5.79 -43.76 -3.27
CA LYS A 251 5.58 -45.07 -3.92
C LYS A 251 5.52 -46.18 -2.87
N THR A 252 4.33 -46.50 -2.41
CA THR A 252 4.12 -47.67 -1.55
C THR A 252 4.44 -48.96 -2.32
N VAL A 253 5.55 -49.62 -1.97
CA VAL A 253 5.84 -50.98 -2.41
C VAL A 253 4.89 -51.93 -1.68
N ASN A 254 4.28 -52.88 -2.40
CA ASN A 254 3.56 -54.00 -1.80
C ASN A 254 3.74 -55.26 -2.66
N ASN A 255 4.04 -56.37 -1.99
CA ASN A 255 4.23 -57.70 -2.58
C ASN A 255 2.88 -58.42 -2.79
N PRO A 256 2.81 -59.45 -3.66
CA PRO A 256 1.55 -60.07 -4.06
C PRO A 256 1.01 -61.11 -3.06
N SER A 257 -0.31 -61.13 -2.86
CA SER A 257 -1.01 -62.22 -2.14
C SER A 257 -2.43 -62.48 -2.68
N THR A 258 -2.53 -63.51 -3.52
CA THR A 258 -3.62 -64.54 -3.58
C THR A 258 -5.12 -64.18 -3.72
N SER A 259 -5.69 -64.72 -4.82
CA SER A 259 -6.96 -65.49 -4.92
C SER A 259 -8.35 -64.86 -4.68
N SER A 260 -9.05 -64.57 -5.79
CA SER A 260 -10.33 -65.19 -6.21
C SER A 260 -10.85 -64.47 -7.48
N MET A 261 -11.43 -65.01 -8.56
CA MET A 261 -11.62 -66.34 -9.19
C MET A 261 -12.98 -66.26 -9.91
N GLU A 262 -12.97 -66.23 -11.26
CA GLU A 262 -14.14 -66.31 -12.19
C GLU A 262 -15.17 -65.15 -12.12
N THR A 263 -15.94 -64.78 -13.16
CA THR A 263 -16.54 -65.58 -14.26
C THR A 263 -16.30 -65.07 -15.71
N LYS A 264 -16.97 -65.68 -16.70
CA LYS A 264 -16.60 -65.78 -18.15
C LYS A 264 -17.39 -64.85 -19.10
N TYR A 265 -17.17 -65.09 -20.41
CA TYR A 265 -17.90 -64.67 -21.63
C TYR A 265 -17.29 -63.42 -22.33
N VAL A 266 -16.76 -63.44 -23.58
CA VAL A 266 -16.90 -64.31 -24.79
C VAL A 266 -18.31 -64.23 -25.40
N THR A 267 -18.56 -63.97 -26.68
CA THR A 267 -17.72 -63.88 -27.91
C THR A 267 -17.12 -62.46 -28.13
N ASP A 268 -16.83 -61.85 -29.30
CA ASP A 268 -17.05 -62.13 -30.74
C ASP A 268 -16.08 -61.37 -31.68
N GLU A 269 -16.17 -61.58 -33.01
CA GLU A 269 -15.33 -60.97 -34.07
C GLU A 269 -16.09 -59.99 -34.99
N THR A 270 -15.39 -59.04 -35.63
CA THR A 270 -15.31 -58.90 -37.12
C THR A 270 -14.43 -57.71 -37.55
N ASN A 271 -13.80 -57.85 -38.73
CA ASN A 271 -13.02 -56.79 -39.41
C ASN A 271 -13.93 -55.94 -40.32
N LEU A 272 -13.46 -54.75 -40.72
CA LEU A 272 -13.33 -54.35 -42.14
C LEU A 272 -12.67 -52.98 -42.29
N ASP A 273 -12.01 -52.78 -43.44
CA ASP A 273 -11.21 -51.62 -43.81
C ASP A 273 -12.05 -50.49 -44.45
N ASP A 274 -11.52 -49.26 -44.52
CA ASP A 274 -11.02 -48.67 -45.79
C ASP A 274 -10.51 -47.21 -45.65
N GLU A 275 -9.77 -46.74 -46.67
CA GLU A 275 -9.30 -45.35 -46.78
C GLU A 275 -10.37 -44.37 -47.32
N SER A 276 -10.20 -43.05 -47.09
CA SER A 276 -10.01 -42.08 -48.21
C SER A 276 -9.99 -40.59 -47.77
N HIS A 277 -9.43 -39.74 -48.65
CA HIS A 277 -9.37 -38.28 -48.51
C HIS A 277 -10.72 -37.59 -48.81
N PHE A 278 -10.98 -36.39 -48.25
CA PHE A 278 -10.89 -35.15 -49.06
C PHE A 278 -10.89 -33.83 -48.24
N ARG A 279 -10.91 -32.71 -48.98
CA ARG A 279 -10.62 -31.32 -48.58
C ARG A 279 -11.84 -30.41 -48.32
N ASN A 280 -11.58 -29.38 -47.51
CA ASN A 280 -12.00 -27.97 -47.66
C ASN A 280 -13.40 -27.43 -47.25
N ASN A 281 -13.31 -26.27 -46.57
CA ASN A 281 -14.12 -25.05 -46.71
C ASN A 281 -15.54 -24.91 -46.12
N PHE A 282 -15.59 -24.08 -45.07
CA PHE A 282 -16.40 -22.86 -44.96
C PHE A 282 -17.89 -22.89 -45.38
N LYS A 283 -18.78 -22.70 -44.40
CA LYS A 283 -19.94 -21.81 -44.55
C LYS A 283 -20.46 -21.26 -43.21
N VAL A 284 -20.73 -19.96 -43.17
CA VAL A 284 -21.39 -19.26 -42.06
C VAL A 284 -22.89 -19.21 -42.34
N LYS A 285 -23.73 -19.32 -41.30
CA LYS A 285 -25.17 -18.97 -41.36
C LYS A 285 -25.64 -18.35 -40.05
N ARG A 286 -26.69 -17.51 -40.10
CA ARG A 286 -27.12 -16.61 -39.01
C ARG A 286 -28.63 -16.36 -39.06
N SER A 287 -29.38 -16.85 -38.07
CA SER A 287 -30.84 -16.67 -37.90
C SER A 287 -31.33 -17.50 -36.68
N HIS A 288 -32.35 -17.16 -35.90
CA HIS A 288 -32.97 -15.86 -35.56
C HIS A 288 -33.71 -15.99 -34.20
N SER A 289 -34.30 -14.88 -33.72
CA SER A 289 -35.05 -14.70 -32.46
C SER A 289 -36.33 -15.53 -32.25
N LEU A 290 -36.69 -15.79 -30.98
CA LEU A 290 -38.08 -15.89 -30.50
C LEU A 290 -38.18 -15.73 -28.96
N ASP A 291 -39.10 -14.89 -28.47
CA ASP A 291 -39.42 -14.66 -27.06
C ASP A 291 -40.86 -15.14 -26.74
N VAL A 292 -41.12 -15.64 -25.51
CA VAL A 292 -42.47 -15.94 -24.98
C VAL A 292 -42.52 -15.59 -23.47
N VAL A 293 -43.72 -15.23 -22.95
CA VAL A 293 -43.89 -14.39 -21.75
C VAL A 293 -44.44 -15.11 -20.49
N VAL A 294 -43.74 -14.86 -19.38
CA VAL A 294 -44.13 -14.74 -17.95
C VAL A 294 -45.56 -15.09 -17.47
N THR A 295 -45.65 -15.78 -16.33
CA THR A 295 -46.65 -15.51 -15.25
C THR A 295 -46.01 -15.62 -13.84
N PRO A 296 -46.45 -14.85 -12.81
CA PRO A 296 -45.87 -14.85 -11.45
C PRO A 296 -46.84 -15.33 -10.34
N VAL A 297 -46.38 -15.48 -9.07
CA VAL A 297 -47.06 -15.01 -7.82
C VAL A 297 -46.27 -15.29 -6.50
N HIS A 298 -46.07 -14.22 -5.73
CA HIS A 298 -45.79 -13.94 -4.29
C HIS A 298 -45.00 -14.83 -3.26
N PRO A 299 -44.39 -14.18 -2.22
CA PRO A 299 -43.70 -14.75 -1.04
C PRO A 299 -44.63 -14.74 0.23
N PRO A 300 -44.22 -14.81 1.53
CA PRO A 300 -42.87 -14.87 2.12
C PRO A 300 -42.62 -15.81 3.34
N ALA A 301 -41.34 -15.96 3.71
CA ALA A 301 -40.92 -16.29 5.08
C ALA A 301 -39.56 -15.62 5.38
N GLN A 302 -39.36 -15.10 6.60
CA GLN A 302 -38.07 -14.55 7.05
C GLN A 302 -37.30 -15.59 7.87
N GLN A 303 -36.07 -15.90 7.46
CA GLN A 303 -35.05 -16.42 8.38
C GLN A 303 -33.73 -15.71 8.06
N LYS A 304 -33.10 -15.10 9.05
CA LYS A 304 -31.73 -14.58 8.93
C LYS A 304 -30.78 -15.75 9.15
N ASP A 305 -29.81 -15.96 8.26
CA ASP A 305 -28.47 -16.32 8.70
C ASP A 305 -27.38 -15.96 7.69
N ILE A 306 -26.12 -15.94 8.13
CA ILE A 306 -25.04 -15.21 7.46
C ILE A 306 -23.97 -16.15 6.86
N SER A 307 -23.92 -16.21 5.52
CA SER A 307 -22.80 -16.83 4.79
C SER A 307 -22.35 -15.97 3.60
N ARG A 308 -21.10 -15.49 3.62
CA ARG A 308 -20.46 -14.86 2.44
C ARG A 308 -19.91 -15.94 1.52
N VAL A 309 -20.66 -16.28 0.47
CA VAL A 309 -20.27 -17.30 -0.51
C VAL A 309 -19.78 -16.62 -1.79
N TYR A 310 -18.56 -16.96 -2.23
CA TYR A 310 -18.13 -16.80 -3.62
C TYR A 310 -18.52 -18.06 -4.39
N SER A 311 -19.67 -18.02 -5.08
CA SER A 311 -20.01 -19.01 -6.09
C SER A 311 -21.02 -18.42 -7.06
N ASN A 312 -20.71 -18.47 -8.35
CA ASN A 312 -21.66 -18.67 -9.45
C ASN A 312 -20.87 -18.81 -10.74
N PHE A 313 -20.83 -20.03 -11.27
CA PHE A 313 -20.69 -20.30 -12.68
C PHE A 313 -21.36 -21.64 -12.95
N ASP A 314 -22.35 -21.65 -13.84
CA ASP A 314 -23.25 -22.78 -14.00
C ASP A 314 -22.59 -24.01 -14.62
N SER A 315 -23.09 -25.18 -14.23
CA SER A 315 -22.68 -26.48 -14.75
C SER A 315 -23.30 -26.74 -16.12
N SER A 316 -22.47 -27.03 -17.12
CA SER A 316 -22.87 -27.76 -18.33
C SER A 316 -22.06 -29.05 -18.44
N MET A 317 -22.72 -30.12 -18.90
CA MET A 317 -22.23 -31.50 -18.75
C MET A 317 -21.06 -31.84 -19.70
N ILE A 318 -20.06 -32.53 -19.15
CA ILE A 318 -19.22 -33.48 -19.91
C ILE A 318 -19.04 -34.74 -19.05
N ASN A 319 -19.50 -35.88 -19.54
CA ASN A 319 -19.25 -37.19 -18.93
C ASN A 319 -17.86 -37.69 -19.33
N SER A 320 -17.06 -38.19 -18.38
CA SER A 320 -16.04 -39.22 -18.62
C SER A 320 -15.66 -39.90 -17.31
N GLU A 321 -15.42 -41.20 -17.36
CA GLU A 321 -15.22 -42.05 -16.18
C GLU A 321 -13.73 -42.25 -15.90
N ASN A 322 -13.28 -41.97 -14.66
CA ASN A 322 -12.23 -42.71 -13.92
C ASN A 322 -11.82 -41.97 -12.61
N PRO A 323 -12.14 -42.49 -11.41
CA PRO A 323 -11.95 -41.75 -10.16
C PRO A 323 -10.64 -42.10 -9.41
N LYS A 324 -9.45 -41.63 -9.86
CA LYS A 324 -8.21 -41.77 -9.05
C LYS A 324 -6.98 -40.85 -9.33
N CYS A 325 -7.13 -39.62 -9.82
CA CYS A 325 -6.01 -38.63 -9.76
C CYS A 325 -6.37 -37.12 -9.68
N ASN A 326 -7.63 -36.75 -9.35
CA ASN A 326 -8.14 -35.38 -9.53
C ASN A 326 -7.92 -34.38 -8.37
N LYS A 327 -6.80 -34.46 -7.61
CA LYS A 327 -6.48 -33.46 -6.55
C LYS A 327 -5.35 -32.47 -6.86
N CYS A 328 -4.54 -32.71 -7.89
CA CYS A 328 -3.40 -31.82 -8.21
C CYS A 328 -3.61 -30.92 -9.45
N PHE A 329 -4.81 -30.90 -10.05
CA PHE A 329 -5.04 -30.21 -11.33
C PHE A 329 -6.21 -29.19 -11.33
N VAL A 330 -6.19 -28.25 -10.38
CA VAL A 330 -6.97 -27.01 -10.46
C VAL A 330 -6.02 -25.80 -10.44
N SER A 331 -5.28 -25.62 -11.53
CA SER A 331 -4.65 -24.33 -11.85
C SER A 331 -5.03 -23.92 -13.28
N ASN A 332 -5.45 -22.67 -13.46
CA ASN A 332 -6.13 -22.25 -14.68
C ASN A 332 -5.11 -22.09 -15.84
N PRO A 333 -5.19 -22.92 -16.91
CA PRO A 333 -4.09 -23.02 -17.89
C PRO A 333 -3.85 -21.75 -18.70
N LYS A 334 -4.85 -20.85 -18.80
CA LYS A 334 -4.68 -19.53 -19.42
C LYS A 334 -3.87 -18.56 -18.53
N GLN A 335 -3.98 -18.69 -17.21
CA GLN A 335 -3.31 -17.81 -16.25
C GLN A 335 -1.81 -18.19 -16.09
N ASN A 336 -1.50 -19.48 -16.03
CA ASN A 336 -0.12 -19.96 -15.94
C ASN A 336 0.71 -19.62 -17.19
N ARG A 337 0.12 -19.67 -18.41
CA ARG A 337 0.84 -19.32 -19.65
C ARG A 337 1.23 -17.84 -19.74
N GLY A 338 0.43 -16.94 -19.15
CA GLY A 338 0.82 -15.53 -18.97
C GLY A 338 1.94 -15.40 -17.93
N SER A 339 1.71 -15.92 -16.72
CA SER A 339 2.61 -15.80 -15.58
C SER A 339 4.01 -16.38 -15.83
N ALA A 340 4.13 -17.53 -16.51
CA ALA A 340 5.42 -18.12 -16.85
C ALA A 340 6.26 -17.21 -17.77
N LYS A 341 5.62 -16.51 -18.71
CA LYS A 341 6.29 -15.58 -19.63
C LYS A 341 6.79 -14.32 -18.91
N THR A 342 6.02 -13.79 -17.94
CA THR A 342 6.46 -12.65 -17.11
C THR A 342 7.46 -13.04 -16.02
N LYS A 343 7.39 -14.25 -15.43
CA LYS A 343 8.36 -14.73 -14.43
C LYS A 343 9.78 -14.74 -15.01
N ASN A 344 9.95 -15.28 -16.21
CA ASN A 344 11.23 -15.42 -16.92
C ASN A 344 11.80 -14.11 -17.52
N MET A 345 11.13 -12.96 -17.37
CA MET A 345 11.68 -11.68 -17.83
C MET A 345 12.75 -11.14 -16.88
N SER A 346 13.88 -10.68 -17.44
CA SER A 346 14.88 -9.88 -16.69
C SER A 346 14.22 -8.67 -16.02
N THR A 347 14.72 -8.33 -14.82
CA THR A 347 14.34 -7.18 -13.99
C THR A 347 14.14 -5.89 -14.80
N PHE A 348 15.08 -5.56 -15.68
CA PHE A 348 14.99 -4.37 -16.55
C PHE A 348 13.83 -4.46 -17.56
N ARG A 349 13.62 -5.64 -18.17
CA ARG A 349 12.49 -5.87 -19.10
C ARG A 349 11.13 -5.77 -18.40
N LYS A 350 11.04 -6.10 -17.10
CA LYS A 350 9.82 -5.93 -16.29
C LYS A 350 9.48 -4.44 -16.09
N TYR A 351 10.46 -3.60 -15.78
CA TYR A 351 10.29 -2.13 -15.74
C TYR A 351 9.87 -1.56 -17.10
N VAL A 352 10.59 -1.89 -18.18
CA VAL A 352 10.29 -1.41 -19.54
C VAL A 352 8.91 -1.84 -20.03
N PHE A 353 8.43 -3.02 -19.62
CA PHE A 353 7.08 -3.49 -19.96
C PHE A 353 5.98 -2.65 -19.29
N LEU A 354 6.12 -2.37 -17.98
CA LEU A 354 5.18 -1.51 -17.25
C LEU A 354 5.17 -0.07 -17.80
N LEU A 355 6.35 0.46 -18.14
CA LEU A 355 6.50 1.79 -18.77
C LEU A 355 6.01 1.86 -20.23
N LYS A 356 5.59 0.75 -20.84
CA LYS A 356 4.89 0.74 -22.13
C LYS A 356 3.36 0.67 -22.01
N SER A 357 2.82 0.53 -20.79
CA SER A 357 1.37 0.55 -20.57
C SER A 357 0.89 1.99 -20.33
N SER A 358 0.26 2.58 -21.35
CA SER A 358 -0.27 3.95 -21.28
C SER A 358 -1.28 4.13 -20.15
N ILE A 359 -2.10 3.11 -19.86
CA ILE A 359 -3.07 3.11 -18.75
C ILE A 359 -2.35 3.16 -17.40
N PHE A 360 -1.26 2.39 -17.25
CA PHE A 360 -0.46 2.36 -16.03
C PHE A 360 0.21 3.70 -15.76
N ILE A 361 0.86 4.29 -16.78
CA ILE A 361 1.48 5.62 -16.67
C ILE A 361 0.42 6.70 -16.41
N LEU A 362 -0.69 6.73 -17.14
CA LEU A 362 -1.72 7.75 -16.96
C LEU A 362 -2.34 7.70 -15.56
N SER A 363 -2.55 6.50 -15.01
CA SER A 363 -3.01 6.33 -13.62
C SER A 363 -1.96 6.78 -12.61
N ALA A 364 -0.68 6.43 -12.81
CA ALA A 364 0.41 6.86 -11.93
C ALA A 364 0.57 8.39 -11.93
N LEU A 365 0.50 9.04 -13.10
CA LEU A 365 0.52 10.50 -13.24
C LEU A 365 -0.71 11.15 -12.59
N ALA A 366 -1.90 10.57 -12.75
CA ALA A 366 -3.13 11.09 -12.13
C ALA A 366 -3.05 11.10 -10.60
N ILE A 367 -2.58 10.00 -9.97
CA ILE A 367 -2.37 9.97 -8.52
C ILE A 367 -1.28 11.00 -8.12
N SER A 368 -0.18 11.10 -8.88
CA SER A 368 0.88 12.08 -8.59
C SER A 368 0.40 13.53 -8.65
N LEU A 369 -0.46 13.88 -9.60
CA LEU A 369 -1.07 15.22 -9.69
C LEU A 369 -2.02 15.50 -8.51
N VAL A 370 -2.78 14.51 -8.05
CA VAL A 370 -3.60 14.64 -6.83
C VAL A 370 -2.71 14.87 -5.59
N TYR A 371 -1.59 14.14 -5.46
CA TYR A 371 -0.60 14.42 -4.40
C TYR A 371 0.05 15.80 -4.53
N PHE A 372 0.35 16.26 -5.74
CA PHE A 372 0.92 17.59 -5.97
C PHE A 372 0.00 18.68 -5.42
N VAL A 373 -1.30 18.61 -5.73
CA VAL A 373 -2.30 19.56 -5.22
C VAL A 373 -2.41 19.46 -3.70
N ILE A 374 -2.53 18.24 -3.13
CA ILE A 374 -2.62 18.04 -1.67
C ILE A 374 -1.39 18.64 -0.97
N PHE A 375 -0.18 18.24 -1.35
CA PHE A 375 1.04 18.60 -0.63
C PHE A 375 1.49 20.03 -0.89
N GLY A 376 1.28 20.56 -2.10
CA GLY A 376 1.49 21.97 -2.37
C GLY A 376 0.55 22.86 -1.55
N ALA A 377 -0.76 22.53 -1.53
CA ALA A 377 -1.71 23.26 -0.72
C ALA A 377 -1.42 23.15 0.79
N GLN A 378 -1.16 21.93 1.28
CA GLN A 378 -0.83 21.64 2.67
C GLN A 378 0.43 22.38 3.14
N PHE A 379 1.45 22.51 2.29
CA PHE A 379 2.68 23.23 2.61
C PHE A 379 2.51 24.75 2.55
N TRP A 380 1.94 25.28 1.47
CA TRP A 380 2.01 26.72 1.16
C TRP A 380 0.81 27.55 1.63
N MET A 381 -0.41 27.00 1.68
CA MET A 381 -1.62 27.82 1.86
C MET A 381 -1.68 28.53 3.22
N THR A 382 -1.09 27.97 4.26
CA THR A 382 -1.01 28.62 5.58
C THR A 382 -0.17 29.90 5.51
N LYS A 383 1.03 29.84 4.92
CA LYS A 383 1.86 31.02 4.66
C LYS A 383 1.09 32.06 3.85
N ILE A 384 0.58 31.66 2.67
CA ILE A 384 -0.06 32.58 1.70
C ILE A 384 -1.25 33.31 2.34
N VAL A 385 -2.06 32.63 3.13
CA VAL A 385 -3.23 33.26 3.78
C VAL A 385 -2.82 34.26 4.87
N VAL A 386 -1.69 34.06 5.56
CA VAL A 386 -1.12 35.07 6.46
C VAL A 386 -0.50 36.23 5.66
N SER A 387 0.45 35.96 4.77
CA SER A 387 1.28 36.98 4.14
C SER A 387 0.53 37.85 3.12
N HIS A 388 -0.31 37.24 2.28
CA HIS A 388 -1.00 37.98 1.22
C HIS A 388 -2.20 38.79 1.71
N PHE A 389 -2.93 38.29 2.71
CA PHE A 389 -4.11 38.97 3.27
C PHE A 389 -3.81 39.77 4.55
N ASN A 390 -2.58 39.67 5.08
CA ASN A 390 -2.14 40.33 6.31
C ASN A 390 -3.06 40.05 7.53
N ILE A 391 -3.41 38.76 7.72
CA ILE A 391 -4.33 38.30 8.77
C ILE A 391 -3.56 37.67 9.92
N GLU A 392 -3.99 37.98 11.15
CA GLU A 392 -3.44 37.43 12.40
C GLU A 392 -3.28 35.91 12.33
N GLU A 393 -2.03 35.43 12.44
CA GLU A 393 -1.65 34.03 12.25
C GLU A 393 -2.52 33.05 13.04
N ARG A 394 -2.83 33.38 14.30
CA ARG A 394 -3.67 32.57 15.20
C ARG A 394 -5.04 32.24 14.61
N LYS A 395 -5.66 33.19 13.89
CA LYS A 395 -6.95 32.99 13.22
C LYS A 395 -6.81 32.04 12.04
N VAL A 396 -5.74 32.20 11.25
CA VAL A 396 -5.42 31.31 10.13
C VAL A 396 -5.14 29.89 10.62
N PHE A 397 -4.32 29.73 11.65
CA PHE A 397 -3.98 28.42 12.21
C PHE A 397 -5.20 27.70 12.81
N LEU A 398 -6.13 28.41 13.46
CA LEU A 398 -7.38 27.80 13.95
C LEU A 398 -8.27 27.31 12.79
N VAL A 399 -8.45 28.13 11.75
CA VAL A 399 -9.23 27.76 10.55
C VAL A 399 -8.61 26.56 9.84
N PHE A 400 -7.29 26.57 9.60
CA PHE A 400 -6.61 25.46 8.93
C PHE A 400 -6.50 24.20 9.81
N SER A 401 -6.40 24.32 11.15
CA SER A 401 -6.51 23.16 12.06
C SER A 401 -7.85 22.44 11.90
N TYR A 402 -8.95 23.21 11.83
CA TYR A 402 -10.29 22.68 11.59
C TYR A 402 -10.40 22.04 10.19
N ILE A 403 -9.87 22.70 9.15
CA ILE A 403 -9.83 22.17 7.78
C ILE A 403 -9.09 20.82 7.76
N PHE A 404 -7.87 20.73 8.29
CA PHE A 404 -7.06 19.50 8.23
C PHE A 404 -7.74 18.33 8.94
N MET A 405 -8.28 18.54 10.14
CA MET A 405 -9.01 17.51 10.88
C MET A 405 -10.26 17.03 10.14
N THR A 406 -11.12 17.96 9.74
CA THR A 406 -12.43 17.62 9.16
C THR A 406 -12.31 17.08 7.74
N SER A 407 -11.44 17.64 6.91
CA SER A 407 -11.30 17.22 5.51
C SER A 407 -10.55 15.90 5.35
N GLN A 408 -9.34 15.77 5.92
CA GLN A 408 -8.49 14.61 5.62
C GLN A 408 -9.01 13.32 6.26
N ILE A 409 -9.36 13.37 7.55
CA ILE A 409 -9.81 12.18 8.29
C ILE A 409 -11.20 11.73 7.81
N THR A 410 -12.16 12.66 7.73
CA THR A 410 -13.53 12.33 7.29
C THR A 410 -13.57 11.97 5.81
N GLY A 411 -12.81 12.68 4.95
CA GLY A 411 -12.72 12.38 3.52
C GLY A 411 -12.16 10.98 3.25
N LEU A 412 -11.08 10.60 3.94
CA LEU A 412 -10.51 9.25 3.85
C LEU A 412 -11.52 8.17 4.28
N VAL A 413 -12.16 8.34 5.45
CA VAL A 413 -13.09 7.35 6.02
C VAL A 413 -14.37 7.23 5.18
N CYS A 414 -15.05 8.34 4.91
CA CYS A 414 -16.30 8.34 4.16
C CYS A 414 -16.10 7.94 2.70
N GLY A 415 -15.01 8.38 2.06
CA GLY A 415 -14.68 8.00 0.69
C GLY A 415 -14.38 6.50 0.56
N SER A 416 -13.47 5.97 1.39
CA SER A 416 -13.14 4.54 1.36
C SER A 416 -14.36 3.66 1.65
N TYR A 417 -15.18 4.03 2.65
CA TYR A 417 -16.42 3.33 2.96
C TYR A 417 -17.44 3.36 1.82
N LEU A 418 -17.58 4.49 1.11
CA LEU A 418 -18.45 4.57 -0.07
C LEU A 418 -17.97 3.66 -1.20
N THR A 419 -16.67 3.67 -1.49
CA THR A 419 -16.07 2.78 -2.51
C THR A 419 -16.27 1.31 -2.15
N ASP A 420 -15.95 0.90 -0.93
CA ASP A 420 -16.13 -0.49 -0.47
C ASP A 420 -17.60 -0.93 -0.54
N LYS A 421 -18.54 -0.04 -0.17
CA LYS A 421 -19.98 -0.32 -0.26
C LYS A 421 -20.45 -0.50 -1.70
N ILE A 422 -19.90 0.25 -2.65
CA ILE A 422 -20.19 0.13 -4.09
C ILE A 422 -19.63 -1.19 -4.64
N VAL A 423 -18.36 -1.52 -4.32
CA VAL A 423 -17.72 -2.79 -4.73
C VAL A 423 -18.49 -3.99 -4.17
N TYR A 424 -19.00 -3.90 -2.94
CA TYR A 424 -19.79 -4.96 -2.31
C TYR A 424 -21.17 -5.17 -2.96
N HIS A 425 -21.90 -4.11 -3.31
CA HIS A 425 -23.23 -4.22 -3.92
C HIS A 425 -23.20 -4.49 -5.43
N TYR A 426 -22.14 -4.06 -6.12
CA TYR A 426 -22.05 -4.10 -7.58
C TYR A 426 -20.73 -4.72 -8.10
N PRO A 427 -20.35 -5.94 -7.65
CA PRO A 427 -19.05 -6.54 -8.00
C PRO A 427 -18.86 -6.72 -9.51
N ASN A 428 -19.94 -6.95 -10.26
CA ASN A 428 -19.92 -7.14 -11.72
C ASN A 428 -19.93 -5.81 -12.51
N LYS A 429 -19.93 -4.65 -11.86
CA LYS A 429 -20.00 -3.32 -12.50
C LYS A 429 -18.92 -2.36 -11.97
N PRO A 430 -17.62 -2.64 -12.23
CA PRO A 430 -16.50 -1.86 -11.69
C PRO A 430 -16.46 -0.39 -12.17
N LEU A 431 -17.20 -0.06 -13.24
CA LEU A 431 -17.37 1.31 -13.74
C LEU A 431 -18.02 2.27 -12.74
N TYR A 432 -18.85 1.78 -11.80
CA TYR A 432 -19.45 2.66 -10.78
C TYR A 432 -18.41 3.33 -9.87
N VAL A 433 -17.29 2.64 -9.59
CA VAL A 433 -16.17 3.24 -8.83
C VAL A 433 -15.49 4.33 -9.67
N ASP A 434 -15.35 4.12 -10.99
CA ASP A 434 -14.74 5.12 -11.88
C ASP A 434 -15.60 6.38 -11.99
N TYR A 435 -16.94 6.24 -12.06
CA TYR A 435 -17.84 7.41 -12.04
C TYR A 435 -17.78 8.20 -10.73
N VAL A 436 -17.60 7.53 -9.57
CA VAL A 436 -17.37 8.22 -8.29
C VAL A 436 -16.02 8.94 -8.26
N LEU A 437 -14.96 8.31 -8.78
CA LEU A 437 -13.64 8.97 -8.89
C LEU A 437 -13.68 10.18 -9.83
N ILE A 438 -14.39 10.08 -10.96
CA ILE A 438 -14.57 11.18 -11.91
C ILE A 438 -15.38 12.35 -11.30
N THR A 439 -16.43 12.06 -10.53
CA THR A 439 -17.20 13.13 -9.86
C THR A 439 -16.44 13.78 -8.71
N TRP A 440 -15.65 13.03 -7.94
CA TRP A 440 -14.74 13.63 -6.96
C TRP A 440 -13.66 14.49 -7.64
N ALA A 441 -13.06 14.02 -8.73
CA ALA A 441 -12.08 14.78 -9.49
C ALA A 441 -12.67 16.06 -10.11
N SER A 442 -13.90 16.02 -10.64
CA SER A 442 -14.55 17.23 -11.18
C SER A 442 -14.88 18.25 -10.09
N ILE A 443 -15.30 17.81 -8.89
CA ILE A 443 -15.48 18.71 -7.73
C ILE A 443 -14.15 19.36 -7.32
N VAL A 444 -13.04 18.59 -7.28
CA VAL A 444 -11.70 19.13 -7.00
C VAL A 444 -11.27 20.17 -8.04
N CYS A 445 -11.52 19.92 -9.32
CA CYS A 445 -11.24 20.88 -10.40
C CYS A 445 -12.10 22.15 -10.28
N LEU A 446 -13.40 22.03 -9.99
CA LEU A 446 -14.30 23.17 -9.80
C LEU A 446 -13.90 24.03 -8.59
N ALA A 447 -13.56 23.40 -7.46
CA ALA A 447 -13.04 24.09 -6.27
C ALA A 447 -11.71 24.81 -6.56
N SER A 448 -10.82 24.17 -7.32
CA SER A 448 -9.55 24.77 -7.76
C SER A 448 -9.77 26.01 -8.62
N ILE A 449 -10.65 25.93 -9.64
CA ILE A 449 -11.01 27.07 -10.50
C ILE A 449 -11.64 28.21 -9.67
N ALA A 450 -12.52 27.89 -8.72
CA ALA A 450 -13.15 28.88 -7.84
C ALA A 450 -12.13 29.63 -6.98
N MET A 451 -11.16 28.92 -6.38
CA MET A 451 -10.06 29.51 -5.60
C MET A 451 -9.16 30.44 -6.42
N ILE A 452 -8.89 30.08 -7.68
CA ILE A 452 -8.09 30.90 -8.60
C ILE A 452 -8.84 32.18 -9.02
N SER A 453 -10.15 32.06 -9.25
CA SER A 453 -10.99 33.14 -9.77
C SER A 453 -11.37 34.14 -8.68
N TYR A 454 -11.80 33.65 -7.52
CA TYR A 454 -12.28 34.46 -6.40
C TYR A 454 -11.28 34.40 -5.25
N LYS A 455 -10.26 35.26 -5.32
CA LYS A 455 -9.10 35.36 -4.41
C LYS A 455 -9.47 35.92 -3.01
N SER A 456 -10.48 35.34 -2.36
CA SER A 456 -10.92 35.69 -1.01
C SER A 456 -10.52 34.59 -0.03
N ILE A 457 -10.11 34.96 1.20
CA ILE A 457 -9.81 34.00 2.28
C ILE A 457 -10.94 32.98 2.50
N MET A 458 -12.21 33.39 2.38
CA MET A 458 -13.34 32.48 2.57
C MET A 458 -13.38 31.40 1.47
N VAL A 459 -13.14 31.79 0.21
CA VAL A 459 -13.12 30.86 -0.93
C VAL A 459 -11.89 29.96 -0.88
N LEU A 460 -10.72 30.50 -0.51
CA LEU A 460 -9.50 29.71 -0.32
C LEU A 460 -9.66 28.68 0.82
N SER A 461 -10.30 29.07 1.93
CA SER A 461 -10.51 28.19 3.09
C SER A 461 -11.52 27.08 2.78
N ILE A 462 -12.69 27.42 2.22
CA ILE A 462 -13.72 26.44 1.84
C ILE A 462 -13.22 25.56 0.69
N GLY A 463 -12.53 26.14 -0.29
CA GLY A 463 -11.95 25.41 -1.42
C GLY A 463 -10.88 24.41 -0.97
N ASN A 464 -10.01 24.75 0.00
CA ASN A 464 -9.07 23.79 0.59
C ASN A 464 -9.78 22.64 1.32
N LEU A 465 -10.84 22.94 2.09
CA LEU A 465 -11.66 21.91 2.74
C LEU A 465 -12.24 20.93 1.73
N VAL A 466 -12.84 21.44 0.65
CA VAL A 466 -13.40 20.63 -0.45
C VAL A 466 -12.31 19.83 -1.17
N VAL A 467 -11.20 20.47 -1.55
CA VAL A 467 -10.09 19.80 -2.26
C VAL A 467 -9.53 18.65 -1.43
N PHE A 468 -9.17 18.87 -0.16
CA PHE A 468 -8.63 17.81 0.69
C PHE A 468 -9.65 16.68 0.93
N PHE A 469 -10.92 16.99 1.18
CA PHE A 469 -11.96 15.99 1.45
C PHE A 469 -12.16 15.02 0.27
N TYR A 470 -12.10 15.50 -0.97
CA TYR A 470 -12.29 14.67 -2.17
C TYR A 470 -10.98 14.10 -2.75
N SER A 471 -9.85 14.80 -2.60
CA SER A 471 -8.55 14.34 -3.13
C SER A 471 -7.91 13.22 -2.32
N VAL A 472 -8.08 13.23 -0.99
CA VAL A 472 -7.54 12.18 -0.11
C VAL A 472 -8.10 10.77 -0.44
N PRO A 473 -9.42 10.53 -0.61
CA PRO A 473 -9.94 9.20 -0.93
C PRO A 473 -9.73 8.73 -2.37
N ILE A 474 -9.53 9.63 -3.36
CA ILE A 474 -9.14 9.23 -4.73
C ILE A 474 -7.86 8.41 -4.70
N THR A 475 -6.88 8.86 -3.91
CA THR A 475 -5.52 8.31 -3.85
C THR A 475 -5.45 6.80 -3.57
N PRO A 476 -5.92 6.27 -2.42
CA PRO A 476 -5.81 4.85 -2.11
C PRO A 476 -6.66 3.98 -3.05
N VAL A 477 -7.79 4.48 -3.54
CA VAL A 477 -8.68 3.75 -4.44
C VAL A 477 -8.04 3.54 -5.81
N VAL A 478 -7.50 4.60 -6.43
CA VAL A 478 -6.81 4.49 -7.72
C VAL A 478 -5.53 3.66 -7.57
N LEU A 479 -4.76 3.84 -6.49
CA LEU A 479 -3.58 3.01 -6.20
C LEU A 479 -3.93 1.52 -6.06
N LEU A 480 -4.97 1.18 -5.29
CA LEU A 480 -5.43 -0.20 -5.12
C LEU A 480 -5.84 -0.83 -6.46
N ARG A 481 -6.63 -0.09 -7.27
CA ARG A 481 -7.09 -0.57 -8.59
C ARG A 481 -5.94 -0.72 -9.59
N LEU A 482 -4.95 0.17 -9.54
CA LEU A 482 -3.71 0.10 -10.33
C LEU A 482 -2.85 -1.12 -9.95
N LEU A 483 -2.83 -1.50 -8.67
CA LEU A 483 -2.15 -2.71 -8.18
C LEU A 483 -3.00 -3.99 -8.34
N GLN A 484 -4.28 -3.88 -8.72
CA GLN A 484 -5.13 -5.02 -9.10
C GLN A 484 -5.04 -5.36 -10.59
N SER A 485 -4.82 -4.37 -11.47
CA SER A 485 -4.69 -4.58 -12.92
C SER A 485 -3.34 -5.15 -13.37
N VAL A 486 -2.36 -5.26 -12.47
CA VAL A 486 -1.01 -5.77 -12.74
C VAL A 486 -0.85 -7.21 -12.26
N ASP A 487 -0.22 -8.07 -13.07
CA ASP A 487 0.14 -9.45 -12.71
C ASP A 487 0.90 -9.53 -11.38
N TYR A 488 0.65 -10.56 -10.56
CA TYR A 488 1.30 -10.74 -9.25
C TYR A 488 2.83 -10.58 -9.29
N ALA A 489 3.49 -11.22 -10.27
CA ALA A 489 4.95 -11.16 -10.46
C ALA A 489 5.48 -9.78 -10.92
N LEU A 490 4.60 -8.85 -11.30
CA LEU A 490 4.93 -7.47 -11.67
C LEU A 490 4.53 -6.45 -10.58
N LYS A 491 3.76 -6.83 -9.55
CA LYS A 491 3.27 -5.88 -8.52
C LYS A 491 4.38 -5.12 -7.79
N PRO A 492 5.49 -5.72 -7.32
CA PRO A 492 6.55 -4.98 -6.65
C PRO A 492 7.18 -3.90 -7.55
N TYR A 493 7.39 -4.24 -8.82
CA TYR A 493 7.89 -3.33 -9.85
C TYR A 493 6.92 -2.17 -10.07
N ALA A 494 5.63 -2.46 -10.25
CA ALA A 494 4.59 -1.46 -10.40
C ALA A 494 4.48 -0.52 -9.18
N THR A 495 4.48 -1.07 -7.96
CA THR A 495 4.50 -0.27 -6.73
C THR A 495 5.71 0.63 -6.67
N SER A 496 6.91 0.16 -7.05
CA SER A 496 8.12 0.99 -7.05
C SER A 496 8.06 2.16 -8.05
N ILE A 497 7.56 1.94 -9.28
CA ILE A 497 7.41 3.01 -10.27
C ILE A 497 6.40 4.06 -9.77
N VAL A 498 5.27 3.62 -9.21
CA VAL A 498 4.26 4.52 -8.66
C VAL A 498 4.83 5.32 -7.49
N MET A 499 5.48 4.68 -6.51
CA MET A 499 6.05 5.39 -5.36
C MET A 499 7.15 6.40 -5.75
N ILE A 500 7.97 6.11 -6.77
CA ILE A 500 8.93 7.08 -7.32
C ILE A 500 8.18 8.26 -7.97
N SER A 501 7.16 7.98 -8.80
CA SER A 501 6.32 9.01 -9.43
C SER A 501 5.65 9.91 -8.39
N LEU A 502 5.09 9.34 -7.31
CA LEU A 502 4.45 10.09 -6.22
C LEU A 502 5.47 10.99 -5.52
N ASN A 503 6.63 10.47 -5.14
CA ASN A 503 7.65 11.27 -4.44
C ASN A 503 8.19 12.40 -5.32
N VAL A 504 8.51 12.14 -6.59
CA VAL A 504 9.09 13.14 -7.50
C VAL A 504 8.07 14.16 -7.98
N LEU A 505 6.95 13.72 -8.56
CA LEU A 505 5.98 14.63 -9.18
C LEU A 505 4.96 15.16 -8.17
N GLY A 506 4.60 14.38 -7.16
CA GLY A 506 3.67 14.79 -6.10
C GLY A 506 4.37 15.59 -4.98
N PHE A 507 5.10 14.90 -4.11
CA PHE A 507 5.65 15.51 -2.88
C PHE A 507 6.74 16.55 -3.15
N ILE A 508 7.76 16.22 -3.96
CA ILE A 508 8.86 17.13 -4.32
C ILE A 508 8.32 18.26 -5.20
N GLY A 509 7.61 17.93 -6.28
CA GLY A 509 6.99 18.92 -7.17
C GLY A 509 6.11 19.93 -6.42
N GLY A 510 5.16 19.44 -5.61
CA GLY A 510 4.19 20.29 -4.90
C GLY A 510 4.81 21.18 -3.84
N THR A 511 5.92 20.77 -3.20
CA THR A 511 6.63 21.62 -2.24
C THR A 511 7.59 22.60 -2.92
N LEU A 512 8.30 22.18 -3.98
CA LEU A 512 9.35 22.98 -4.62
C LEU A 512 8.83 23.99 -5.65
N LEU A 513 7.97 23.58 -6.59
CA LEU A 513 7.57 24.43 -7.73
C LEU A 513 6.83 25.72 -7.31
N PRO A 514 5.90 25.71 -6.33
CA PRO A 514 5.26 26.95 -5.90
C PRO A 514 6.23 27.93 -5.23
N GLY A 515 7.27 27.42 -4.54
CA GLY A 515 8.33 28.24 -3.96
C GLY A 515 9.18 28.95 -5.01
N ILE A 516 9.50 28.26 -6.10
CA ILE A 516 10.17 28.85 -7.28
C ILE A 516 9.27 29.92 -7.92
N ALA A 517 7.99 29.62 -8.13
CA ALA A 517 7.05 30.57 -8.73
C ALA A 517 6.92 31.88 -7.93
N VAL A 518 6.88 31.81 -6.59
CA VAL A 518 6.81 33.00 -5.74
C VAL A 518 8.07 33.86 -5.83
N ASP A 519 9.26 33.26 -5.90
CA ASP A 519 10.51 34.03 -6.04
C ASP A 519 10.66 34.62 -7.45
N VAL A 520 10.23 33.90 -8.50
CA VAL A 520 10.29 34.35 -9.91
C VAL A 520 9.31 35.50 -10.17
N TYR A 521 8.03 35.32 -9.86
CA TYR A 521 6.98 36.32 -10.09
C TYR A 521 6.83 37.32 -8.92
N LYS A 522 7.68 37.23 -7.88
CA LYS A 522 7.71 38.10 -6.69
C LYS A 522 6.35 38.26 -5.99
N SER A 523 5.51 37.23 -6.04
CA SER A 523 4.10 37.28 -5.63
C SER A 523 3.63 35.97 -5.02
N ASP A 524 3.14 36.01 -3.77
CA ASP A 524 2.61 34.83 -3.07
C ASP A 524 1.43 34.16 -3.81
N LEU A 525 0.71 34.91 -4.64
CA LEU A 525 -0.36 34.36 -5.49
C LEU A 525 0.18 33.42 -6.57
N ALA A 526 1.43 33.55 -7.01
CA ALA A 526 2.03 32.67 -8.01
C ALA A 526 2.01 31.21 -7.53
N ALA A 527 2.27 30.95 -6.25
CA ALA A 527 2.12 29.62 -5.67
C ALA A 527 0.68 29.09 -5.77
N VAL A 528 -0.34 29.91 -5.56
CA VAL A 528 -1.76 29.52 -5.71
C VAL A 528 -2.04 29.07 -7.15
N TYR A 529 -1.55 29.81 -8.14
CA TYR A 529 -1.65 29.41 -9.55
C TYR A 529 -0.89 28.10 -9.83
N THR A 530 0.35 27.97 -9.37
CA THR A 530 1.15 26.74 -9.56
C THR A 530 0.49 25.51 -8.93
N ILE A 531 -0.09 25.63 -7.73
CA ILE A 531 -0.74 24.54 -6.99
C ILE A 531 -2.04 24.09 -7.69
N TYR A 532 -2.88 25.03 -8.15
CA TYR A 532 -4.23 24.74 -8.63
C TYR A 532 -4.40 24.76 -10.16
N MET A 533 -3.36 25.12 -10.94
CA MET A 533 -3.30 24.95 -12.41
C MET A 533 -2.12 24.07 -12.93
N PRO A 534 -1.81 22.87 -12.37
CA PRO A 534 -0.73 22.03 -12.90
C PRO A 534 -0.90 21.66 -14.38
N SER A 535 -2.14 21.54 -14.84
CA SER A 535 -2.52 21.12 -16.19
C SER A 535 -2.66 22.26 -17.21
N LEU A 536 -2.52 23.52 -16.79
CA LEU A 536 -2.76 24.70 -17.63
C LEU A 536 -1.55 25.64 -17.77
N TYR A 537 -0.34 25.17 -17.41
CA TYR A 537 0.92 25.92 -17.53
C TYR A 537 1.09 26.58 -18.90
N HIS A 538 0.81 25.85 -19.99
CA HIS A 538 0.90 26.32 -21.38
C HIS A 538 -0.14 27.39 -21.78
N LYS A 539 -1.04 27.79 -20.86
CA LYS A 539 -2.00 28.90 -21.04
C LYS A 539 -2.04 29.85 -19.82
N ALA A 540 -1.02 29.75 -18.96
CA ALA A 540 -0.74 30.71 -17.89
C ALA A 540 0.31 31.73 -18.35
N GLU A 541 1.35 31.24 -19.03
CA GLU A 541 2.44 32.04 -19.63
C GLU A 541 1.89 33.20 -20.47
N SER A 542 1.02 32.90 -21.45
CA SER A 542 0.32 33.87 -22.31
C SER A 542 -0.75 34.74 -21.61
N ARG A 543 -0.76 34.80 -20.27
CA ARG A 543 -1.67 35.65 -19.48
C ARG A 543 -0.98 36.34 -18.31
N PHE A 544 0.33 36.14 -18.15
CA PHE A 544 1.18 37.04 -17.37
C PHE A 544 1.67 38.21 -18.25
N GLU A 545 1.89 37.99 -19.55
CA GLU A 545 2.22 39.02 -20.54
C GLU A 545 1.12 40.08 -20.79
N GLU A 546 -0.09 39.89 -20.24
CA GLU A 546 -1.19 40.88 -20.30
C GLU A 546 -1.27 41.81 -19.07
N TYR A 547 -0.30 41.74 -18.13
CA TYR A 547 -0.32 42.48 -16.86
C TYR A 547 1.01 43.14 -16.45
N ASP A 548 2.01 43.18 -17.34
CA ASP A 548 3.17 44.10 -17.28
C ASP A 548 2.91 45.33 -18.17
#